data_AF-A0A2R6HUA0-F1
#
_entry.id   AF-A0A2R6HUA0-F1
#
_cell.length_a   1.000
_cell.length_b   1.000
_cell.length_c   1.000
_cell.angle_alpha   90.00
_cell.angle_beta   90.00
_cell.angle_gamma   90.00
#
_symmetry.space_group_name_H-M   'P 1'
#
loop_
_entity.id
_entity.type
_entity.pdbx_description
1 polymer ?
#
loop_
_entity_poly.entity_id
_entity_poly.type
_entity_poly.pdbx_seq_one_letter_code
_entity_poly.pdbx_strand_id
1 'polypeptide(L)'
;MFEQFSRGYYLGRLYVEPTDDSPAMCREQHEQVNEQLYTTDGGVERTDRPLVMKLGTHHLAVEGDATVPADTLAVPENVLSETNVRNPPALAEVLLAKADRARQLLALTGDAAV
;
A
#
# COMPACT_ATOMS: atom_id res chain seq x y z
N MET A 1 11.38 0.99 7.62
CA MET A 1 11.20 1.54 6.26
C MET A 1 10.15 2.65 6.23
N PHE A 2 9.07 2.53 7.00
CA PHE A 2 8.07 3.59 7.16
C PHE A 2 8.23 4.33 8.50
N GLU A 3 8.11 5.65 8.50
CA GLU A 3 8.24 6.51 9.68
C GLU A 3 6.90 7.17 10.02
N GLN A 4 6.65 7.45 11.30
CA GLN A 4 5.41 8.13 11.68
C GLN A 4 5.41 9.55 11.13
N PHE A 5 4.51 9.83 10.19
CA PHE A 5 4.40 11.13 9.55
C PHE A 5 3.25 11.95 10.11
N SER A 6 2.10 11.31 10.35
CA SER A 6 0.92 11.97 10.87
C SER A 6 0.11 11.05 11.79
N ARG A 7 -0.99 11.58 12.34
CA ARG A 7 -1.94 10.78 13.11
C ARG A 7 -2.45 9.58 12.30
N GLY A 8 -2.69 9.75 10.99
CA GLY A 8 -3.31 8.75 10.13
C GLY A 8 -2.38 8.01 9.17
N TYR A 9 -1.11 8.43 9.04
CA TYR A 9 -0.19 7.87 8.04
C TYR A 9 1.23 7.69 8.56
N TYR A 10 1.90 6.68 8.03
CA TYR A 10 3.34 6.57 7.98
C TYR A 10 3.86 7.02 6.60
N LEU A 11 5.07 7.56 6.53
CA LEU A 11 5.76 7.93 5.28
C LEU A 11 6.85 6.91 4.98
N GLY A 12 6.93 6.46 3.73
CA GLY A 12 8.01 5.63 3.24
C GLY A 12 8.35 5.97 1.79
N ARG A 13 9.33 5.27 1.24
CA ARG A 13 9.74 5.42 -0.15
C ARG A 13 9.83 4.04 -0.79
N LEU A 14 9.23 3.91 -1.98
CA LEU A 14 9.24 2.70 -2.78
C LEU A 14 9.54 3.07 -4.24
N TYR A 15 10.16 2.15 -4.97
CA TYR A 15 10.15 2.24 -6.43
C TYR A 15 8.73 2.05 -6.92
N VAL A 16 8.26 2.94 -7.76
CA VAL A 16 6.92 2.86 -8.33
C VAL A 16 7.07 2.45 -9.79
N GLU A 17 6.46 1.33 -10.16
CA GLU A 17 6.49 0.77 -11.50
C GLU A 17 5.07 0.57 -12.05
N PRO A 18 4.88 0.64 -13.38
CA PRO A 18 3.58 0.38 -13.98
C PRO A 18 3.22 -1.11 -13.90
N THR A 19 1.94 -1.39 -13.75
CA THR A 19 1.35 -2.73 -13.95
C THR A 19 0.02 -2.60 -14.69
N ASP A 20 -0.43 -3.69 -15.31
CA ASP A 20 -1.78 -3.84 -15.87
C ASP A 20 -2.77 -4.43 -14.84
N ASP A 21 -2.26 -4.96 -13.73
CA ASP A 21 -3.03 -5.60 -12.66
C ASP A 21 -3.41 -4.61 -11.54
N SER A 22 -4.05 -5.11 -10.48
CA SER A 22 -4.35 -4.33 -9.27
C SER A 22 -3.08 -3.82 -8.58
N PRO A 23 -3.16 -2.73 -7.78
CA PRO A 23 -2.01 -2.24 -7.04
C PRO A 23 -1.44 -3.32 -6.11
N ALA A 24 -0.12 -3.51 -6.16
CA ALA A 24 0.54 -4.57 -5.41
C ALA A 24 1.95 -4.16 -4.96
N MET A 25 2.45 -4.82 -3.92
CA MET A 25 3.85 -4.76 -3.50
C MET A 25 4.38 -6.17 -3.25
N CYS A 26 5.70 -6.30 -3.05
CA CYS A 26 6.30 -7.58 -2.72
C CYS A 26 5.59 -8.25 -1.54
N ARG A 27 5.14 -9.50 -1.74
CA ARG A 27 4.34 -10.27 -0.77
C ARG A 27 5.01 -10.37 0.61
N GLU A 28 6.30 -10.69 0.66
CA GLU A 28 7.01 -10.84 1.93
C GLU A 28 7.01 -9.54 2.74
N GLN A 29 7.16 -8.40 2.05
CA GLN A 29 7.13 -7.09 2.69
C GLN A 29 5.70 -6.66 3.06
N HIS A 30 4.71 -7.00 2.23
CA HIS A 30 3.31 -6.79 2.54
C HIS A 30 2.93 -7.48 3.85
N GLU A 31 3.23 -8.77 3.97
CA GLU A 31 2.95 -9.57 5.17
C GLU A 31 3.66 -8.99 6.41
N GLN A 32 4.96 -8.66 6.30
CA GLN A 32 5.71 -8.05 7.40
C GLN A 32 5.13 -6.70 7.86
N VAL A 33 4.70 -5.86 6.92
CA VAL A 33 4.09 -4.55 7.23
C VAL A 33 2.71 -4.74 7.87
N ASN A 34 1.94 -5.71 7.39
CA ASN A 34 0.64 -6.05 7.95
C ASN A 34 0.77 -6.54 9.40
N GLU A 35 1.69 -7.48 9.66
CA GLU A 35 2.00 -7.97 11.00
C GLU A 35 2.42 -6.86 11.97
N GLN A 36 3.23 -5.91 11.51
CA GLN A 36 3.74 -4.85 12.38
C GLN A 36 2.74 -3.73 12.67
N LEU A 37 1.84 -3.43 11.71
CA LEU A 37 1.05 -2.19 11.76
C LEU A 37 -0.46 -2.41 11.79
N TYR A 38 -0.95 -3.57 11.34
CA TYR A 38 -2.38 -3.85 11.15
C TYR A 38 -2.88 -4.95 12.10
N THR A 39 -2.00 -5.86 12.50
CA THR A 39 -2.23 -6.86 13.54
C THR A 39 -2.21 -6.19 14.93
N THR A 40 -3.23 -6.48 15.73
CA THR A 40 -3.26 -6.08 17.15
C THR A 40 -2.97 -7.33 18.00
N ASP A 41 -2.21 -7.21 19.08
CA ASP A 41 -1.86 -8.33 19.97
C ASP A 41 -3.13 -9.04 20.52
N GLY A 42 -3.62 -10.10 19.87
CA GLY A 42 -4.81 -10.79 20.37
C GLY A 42 -5.48 -11.90 19.55
N GLY A 43 -4.96 -12.35 18.40
CA GLY A 43 -5.62 -13.42 17.63
C GLY A 43 -4.90 -13.88 16.35
N VAL A 44 -5.55 -14.80 15.61
CA VAL A 44 -5.15 -15.20 14.24
C VAL A 44 -5.51 -14.04 13.30
N GLU A 45 -4.59 -13.10 13.15
CA GLU A 45 -4.77 -11.91 12.32
C GLU A 45 -4.36 -12.21 10.87
N ARG A 46 -5.19 -11.76 9.93
CA ARG A 46 -5.02 -11.97 8.49
C ARG A 46 -4.00 -10.99 7.93
N THR A 47 -2.79 -11.49 7.65
CA THR A 47 -1.67 -10.72 7.06
C THR A 47 -1.84 -10.46 5.55
N ASP A 48 -2.86 -11.09 4.95
CA ASP A 48 -3.27 -10.95 3.55
C ASP A 48 -4.32 -9.86 3.34
N ARG A 49 -4.64 -9.06 4.35
CA ARG A 49 -5.51 -7.89 4.15
C ARG A 49 -4.78 -6.81 3.35
N PRO A 50 -5.46 -6.15 2.39
CA PRO A 50 -4.84 -5.09 1.62
C PRO A 50 -4.36 -3.95 2.53
N LEU A 51 -3.13 -3.51 2.28
CA LEU A 51 -2.59 -2.28 2.84
C LEU A 51 -3.17 -1.10 2.07
N VAL A 52 -3.56 -0.02 2.77
CA VAL A 52 -3.99 1.20 2.06
C VAL A 52 -2.83 2.17 1.97
N MET A 53 -2.26 2.31 0.77
CA MET A 53 -1.23 3.28 0.48
C MET A 53 -1.78 4.48 -0.26
N LYS A 54 -1.16 5.64 -0.09
CA LYS A 54 -1.47 6.84 -0.84
C LYS A 54 -0.25 7.27 -1.65
N LEU A 55 -0.45 7.41 -2.96
CA LEU A 55 0.53 7.92 -3.91
C LEU A 55 -0.03 9.18 -4.57
N GLY A 56 0.63 10.33 -4.38
CA GLY A 56 0.09 11.61 -4.79
C GLY A 56 -1.25 11.91 -4.12
N THR A 57 -2.34 11.91 -4.90
CA THR A 57 -3.72 12.12 -4.43
C THR A 57 -4.56 10.84 -4.34
N HIS A 58 -4.03 9.70 -4.80
CA HIS A 58 -4.77 8.45 -4.92
C HIS A 58 -4.53 7.53 -3.74
N HIS A 59 -5.60 6.95 -3.20
CA HIS A 59 -5.53 5.84 -2.24
C HIS A 59 -5.68 4.53 -3.00
N LEU A 60 -4.78 3.58 -2.71
CA LEU A 60 -4.64 2.30 -3.37
C LEU A 60 -4.80 1.21 -2.31
N ALA A 61 -5.69 0.25 -2.57
CA ALA A 61 -5.68 -1.03 -1.86
C ALA A 61 -4.54 -1.85 -2.49
N VAL A 62 -3.49 -2.12 -1.71
CA VAL A 62 -2.26 -2.75 -2.16
C VAL A 62 -2.22 -4.16 -1.61
N GLU A 63 -2.18 -5.11 -2.54
CA GLU A 63 -2.08 -6.54 -2.24
C GLU A 63 -0.62 -7.03 -2.22
N GLY A 64 -0.41 -8.23 -1.67
CA GLY A 64 0.89 -8.89 -1.66
C GLY A 64 1.10 -9.81 -2.87
N ASP A 65 1.96 -9.42 -3.81
CA ASP A 65 2.34 -10.23 -4.97
C ASP A 65 3.80 -10.67 -4.90
N ALA A 66 4.05 -11.96 -5.17
CA ALA A 66 5.39 -12.54 -5.21
C ALA A 66 6.15 -12.23 -6.51
N THR A 67 5.47 -11.71 -7.54
CA THR A 67 6.08 -11.27 -8.79
C THR A 67 6.67 -9.87 -8.70
N VAL A 68 6.18 -9.05 -7.77
CA VAL A 68 6.64 -7.66 -7.56
C VAL A 68 7.97 -7.66 -6.80
N PRO A 69 9.01 -6.96 -7.29
CA PRO A 69 10.29 -6.89 -6.62
C PRO A 69 10.20 -6.28 -5.22
N ALA A 70 11.18 -6.58 -4.37
CA ALA A 70 11.32 -5.91 -3.08
C ALA A 70 11.44 -4.38 -3.27
N ASP A 71 10.97 -3.63 -2.28
CA ASP A 71 10.96 -2.18 -2.22
C ASP A 71 10.21 -1.51 -3.38
N THR A 72 9.27 -2.24 -4.01
CA THR A 72 8.54 -1.81 -5.20
C THR A 72 7.03 -1.82 -4.96
N LEU A 73 6.38 -0.80 -5.49
CA LEU A 73 4.93 -0.64 -5.57
C LEU A 73 4.54 -0.65 -7.05
N ALA A 74 3.88 -1.73 -7.47
CA ALA A 74 3.25 -1.82 -8.77
C ALA A 74 1.94 -1.03 -8.75
N VAL A 75 1.78 -0.10 -9.70
CA VAL A 75 0.61 0.78 -9.80
C VAL A 75 0.04 0.75 -11.21
N PRO A 76 -1.29 0.62 -11.37
CA PRO A 76 -1.96 0.70 -12.67
C PRO A 76 -1.56 1.95 -13.48
N GLU A 77 -1.33 1.79 -14.79
CA GLU A 77 -0.91 2.90 -15.66
C GLU A 77 -1.89 4.09 -15.67
N ASN A 78 -3.20 3.80 -15.61
CA ASN A 78 -4.25 4.81 -15.55
C ASN A 78 -4.14 5.66 -14.26
N VAL A 79 -3.80 5.04 -13.14
CA VAL A 79 -3.57 5.75 -11.87
C VAL A 79 -2.26 6.53 -11.93
N LEU A 80 -1.18 5.92 -12.43
CA LEU A 80 0.13 6.58 -12.52
C LEU A 80 0.08 7.87 -13.34
N SER A 81 -0.71 7.87 -14.41
CA SER A 81 -0.92 9.03 -15.28
C SER A 81 -1.54 10.23 -14.56
N GLU A 82 -2.23 9.99 -13.43
CA GLU A 82 -2.83 11.02 -12.58
C GLU A 82 -1.91 11.42 -11.40
N THR A 83 -0.75 10.79 -11.28
CA THR A 83 0.27 11.11 -10.27
C THR A 83 1.40 11.97 -10.83
N ASN A 84 2.27 12.47 -9.95
CA ASN A 84 3.48 13.19 -10.34
C ASN A 84 4.70 12.27 -10.58
N VAL A 85 4.51 10.95 -10.62
CA VAL A 85 5.60 10.00 -10.90
C VAL A 85 5.96 10.10 -12.38
N ARG A 86 7.17 10.60 -12.67
CA ARG A 86 7.66 10.79 -14.05
C ARG A 86 8.63 9.68 -14.42
N ASN A 87 8.47 9.12 -15.61
CA ASN A 87 9.35 8.10 -16.19
C ASN A 87 9.59 6.90 -15.24
N PRO A 88 8.53 6.15 -14.88
CA PRO A 88 8.67 4.96 -14.03
C PRO A 88 9.48 3.86 -14.75
N PRO A 89 10.19 2.98 -14.03
CA PRO A 89 10.24 2.87 -12.57
C PRO A 89 11.02 4.01 -11.89
N ALA A 90 10.42 4.61 -10.85
CA ALA A 90 11.02 5.75 -10.15
C ALA A 90 10.78 5.70 -8.63
N LEU A 91 11.79 6.09 -7.85
CA LEU A 91 11.70 6.14 -6.39
C LEU A 91 10.79 7.30 -5.95
N ALA A 92 9.65 6.99 -5.36
CA ALA A 92 8.64 7.96 -4.94
C ALA A 92 8.28 7.83 -3.46
N GLU A 93 7.77 8.93 -2.90
CA GLU A 93 7.20 8.93 -1.56
C GLU A 93 5.79 8.33 -1.56
N VAL A 94 5.53 7.47 -0.59
CA VAL A 94 4.25 6.80 -0.38
C VAL A 94 3.81 6.97 1.06
N LEU A 95 2.53 7.24 1.26
CA LEU A 95 1.95 7.34 2.60
C LEU A 95 1.13 6.10 2.91
N LEU A 96 1.60 5.28 3.85
CA LEU A 96 0.87 4.11 4.32
C LEU A 96 -0.14 4.52 5.39
N ALA A 97 -1.42 4.24 5.17
CA ALA A 97 -2.47 4.49 6.14
C ALA A 97 -2.29 3.59 7.37
N LYS A 98 -2.50 4.15 8.56
CA LYS A 98 -2.61 3.35 9.79
C LYS A 98 -3.89 2.50 9.76
N ALA A 99 -3.92 1.40 10.49
CA ALA A 99 -5.01 0.42 10.48
C ALA A 99 -6.42 1.03 10.56
N ASP A 100 -6.68 1.95 11.50
CA ASP A 100 -8.00 2.60 11.62
C ASP A 100 -8.37 3.43 10.39
N ARG A 101 -7.39 4.13 9.81
CA ARG A 101 -7.60 4.94 8.61
C ARG A 101 -7.81 4.06 7.38
N ALA A 102 -7.07 2.96 7.29
CA ALA A 102 -7.21 1.98 6.22
C ALA A 102 -8.60 1.33 6.23
N ARG A 103 -9.07 0.88 7.40
CA ARG A 103 -10.43 0.33 7.58
C ARG A 103 -11.52 1.30 7.10
N GLN A 104 -11.41 2.58 7.46
CA GLN A 104 -12.35 3.61 7.00
C GLN A 104 -12.35 3.77 5.47
N LEU A 105 -11.18 3.74 4.85
CA LEU A 105 -11.05 3.92 3.41
C LEU A 105 -11.60 2.71 2.64
N LEU A 106 -11.28 1.49 3.07
CA LEU A 106 -11.79 0.26 2.47
C LEU A 106 -13.32 0.15 2.59
N ALA A 107 -13.89 0.58 3.73
CA ALA A 107 -15.34 0.61 3.92
C ALA A 107 -16.06 1.58 2.96
N LEU A 108 -15.40 2.64 2.51
CA LEU A 108 -15.97 3.62 1.57
C LEU A 108 -15.91 3.14 0.11
N THR A 109 -14.89 2.35 -0.26
CA THR A 109 -14.73 1.81 -1.62
C THR A 109 -15.48 0.50 -1.85
N GLY A 110 -16.04 -0.11 -0.80
CA GLY A 110 -16.70 -1.41 -0.90
C GLY A 110 -15.73 -2.60 -0.90
N ASP A 111 -14.42 -2.35 -0.79
CA ASP A 111 -13.35 -3.36 -0.60
C ASP A 111 -13.20 -3.80 0.86
N ALA A 112 -14.20 -3.51 1.70
CA ALA A 112 -14.33 -4.14 2.99
C ALA A 112 -14.72 -5.62 2.78
N ALA A 113 -13.75 -6.44 2.39
CA ALA A 113 -13.90 -7.88 2.40
C ALA A 113 -14.27 -8.34 3.81
N VAL A 114 -15.53 -8.74 3.92
CA VAL A 114 -16.13 -9.70 4.85
C VAL A 114 -15.23 -10.87 5.21
#